data_AF-A0A258MY09-F1
#
_entry.id   AF-A0A258MY09-F1
#
_cell.length_a   1.000
_cell.length_b   1.000
_cell.length_c   1.000
_cell.angle_alpha   90.00
_cell.angle_beta   90.00
_cell.angle_gamma   90.00
#
_symmetry.space_group_name_H-M   'P 1'
#
loop_
_entity.id
_entity.type
_entity.pdbx_description
1 polymer ?
#
loop_
_entity_poly.entity_id
_entity_poly.type
_entity_poly.pdbx_seq_one_letter_code
_entity_poly.pdbx_strand_id
1 'polypeptide(L)'
;MLASFLAPFRARPAEAHARPAEGQARPAEAKASRTASLVAVFGQGRARWSPRDYGSLAREGFLRNAIAYRAVRMVSEAAASVPLLLMQGPRELDRHPLLDLLARPNPRAQGADLLEALCGHLMVAGNAYLEAVAVDGIVRELHVLRPDRVRVVPGPEGWPEAFDYTLDGHTLRIHQDGAETAGVPPILHLTFFNPLDDHYGFAPLEAA
;
A
#
# COMPACT_ATOMS: atom_id res chain seq x y z
N MET A 1 14.78 -82.58 27.13
CA MET A 1 14.59 -82.57 25.66
C MET A 1 15.43 -81.44 25.08
N LEU A 2 16.02 -81.65 23.89
CA LEU A 2 16.34 -80.69 22.81
C LEU A 2 16.76 -79.24 23.23
N ALA A 3 18.00 -78.76 23.01
CA ALA A 3 18.72 -78.57 21.74
C ALA A 3 18.04 -77.54 20.79
N SER A 4 18.72 -76.59 20.14
CA SER A 4 20.15 -76.18 20.14
C SER A 4 20.32 -74.82 19.43
N PHE A 5 21.58 -74.37 19.23
CA PHE A 5 22.05 -73.31 18.32
C PHE A 5 21.95 -71.84 18.78
N LEU A 6 23.13 -71.28 19.09
CA LEU A 6 23.47 -69.86 18.93
C LEU A 6 24.70 -69.76 18.02
N ALA A 7 24.58 -69.06 16.90
CA ALA A 7 25.70 -68.69 16.02
C ALA A 7 25.36 -67.34 15.33
N PRO A 8 26.31 -66.40 15.21
CA PRO A 8 26.00 -65.02 14.82
C PRO A 8 25.83 -64.84 13.31
N PHE A 9 24.80 -64.09 12.91
CA PHE A 9 24.61 -63.69 11.51
C PHE A 9 25.55 -62.53 11.15
N ARG A 10 26.34 -62.68 10.08
CA ARG A 10 27.34 -61.70 9.65
C ARG A 10 26.69 -60.65 8.73
N ALA A 11 27.05 -59.38 8.90
CA ALA A 11 26.39 -58.27 8.20
C ALA A 11 26.55 -58.30 6.67
N ARG A 12 25.50 -57.86 5.95
CA ARG A 12 25.59 -57.41 4.55
C ARG A 12 25.73 -55.87 4.54
N PRO A 13 26.56 -55.27 3.69
CA PRO A 13 26.56 -53.83 3.48
C PRO A 13 25.26 -53.39 2.77
N ALA A 14 24.78 -52.19 3.10
CA ALA A 14 23.58 -51.61 2.47
C ALA A 14 23.89 -51.05 1.07
N GLU A 15 22.93 -51.15 0.15
CA GLU A 15 23.10 -50.78 -1.25
C GLU A 15 23.03 -49.26 -1.46
N ALA A 16 23.97 -48.73 -2.24
CA ALA A 16 24.10 -47.30 -2.50
C ALA A 16 22.91 -46.77 -3.31
N HIS A 17 21.97 -46.10 -2.63
CA HIS A 17 20.84 -45.44 -3.29
C HIS A 17 21.32 -44.22 -4.09
N ALA A 18 21.14 -44.27 -5.40
CA ALA A 18 21.48 -43.16 -6.28
C ALA A 18 20.60 -41.94 -5.97
N ARG A 19 21.20 -40.74 -5.95
CA ARG A 19 20.44 -39.49 -5.84
C ARG A 19 19.75 -39.20 -7.19
N PRO A 20 18.44 -38.91 -7.22
CA PRO A 20 17.84 -38.26 -8.38
C PRO A 20 18.50 -36.90 -8.61
N ALA A 21 18.70 -36.52 -9.87
CA ALA A 21 19.25 -35.22 -10.24
C ALA A 21 18.14 -34.15 -10.35
N GLU A 22 18.59 -32.91 -10.61
CA GLU A 22 17.80 -31.83 -11.21
C GLU A 22 16.54 -31.38 -10.43
N GLY A 23 16.78 -30.47 -9.48
CA GLY A 23 15.73 -29.59 -8.98
C GLY A 23 15.25 -28.64 -10.08
N GLN A 24 14.16 -29.01 -10.77
CA GLN A 24 13.46 -28.12 -11.69
C GLN A 24 13.00 -26.87 -10.94
N ALA A 25 13.54 -25.71 -11.33
CA ALA A 25 13.09 -24.43 -10.80
C ALA A 25 11.62 -24.25 -11.13
N ARG A 26 10.77 -24.17 -10.10
CA ARG A 26 9.34 -23.84 -10.30
C ARG A 26 9.28 -22.46 -10.97
N PRO A 27 8.50 -22.28 -12.06
CA PRO A 27 8.28 -20.95 -12.61
C PRO A 27 7.69 -20.06 -11.50
N ALA A 28 8.17 -18.82 -11.41
CA ALA A 28 7.67 -17.87 -10.41
C ALA A 28 6.16 -17.71 -10.57
N GLU A 29 5.40 -17.98 -9.52
CA GLU A 29 3.93 -17.95 -9.54
C GLU A 29 3.43 -16.49 -9.54
N ALA A 30 3.53 -15.86 -10.71
CA ALA A 30 3.08 -14.50 -10.94
C ALA A 30 1.55 -14.43 -10.81
N LYS A 31 1.07 -13.93 -9.67
CA LYS A 31 -0.36 -13.75 -9.35
C LYS A 31 -0.97 -12.57 -10.12
N ALA A 32 -0.93 -12.62 -11.45
CA ALA A 32 -1.56 -11.66 -12.34
C ALA A 32 -3.10 -11.88 -12.40
N SER A 33 -3.86 -10.79 -12.47
CA SER A 33 -5.32 -10.86 -12.63
C SER A 33 -5.71 -10.78 -14.11
N ARG A 34 -6.35 -11.85 -14.61
CA ARG A 34 -6.76 -11.96 -16.03
C ARG A 34 -7.68 -10.84 -16.52
N THR A 35 -8.36 -10.13 -15.61
CA THR A 35 -9.20 -8.97 -15.95
C THR A 35 -8.43 -7.65 -15.89
N ALA A 36 -7.42 -7.53 -15.03
CA ALA A 36 -6.68 -6.28 -14.86
C ALA A 36 -5.82 -5.96 -16.09
N SER A 37 -5.24 -6.97 -16.75
CA SER A 37 -4.56 -6.82 -18.05
C SER A 37 -5.51 -6.33 -19.17
N LEU A 38 -6.83 -6.59 -19.09
CA LEU A 38 -7.81 -6.00 -20.02
C LEU A 38 -8.07 -4.52 -19.72
N VAL A 39 -8.19 -4.15 -18.43
CA VAL A 39 -8.32 -2.75 -17.99
C VAL A 39 -7.08 -1.93 -18.39
N ALA A 40 -5.90 -2.58 -18.42
CA ALA A 40 -4.63 -2.01 -18.85
C ALA A 40 -4.58 -1.68 -20.34
N VAL A 41 -5.01 -2.59 -21.22
CA VAL A 41 -4.95 -2.41 -22.69
C VAL A 41 -5.63 -1.10 -23.14
N PHE A 42 -6.68 -0.67 -22.45
CA PHE A 42 -7.36 0.61 -22.68
C PHE A 42 -6.81 1.78 -21.82
N GLY A 43 -5.55 1.73 -21.39
CA GLY A 43 -4.96 2.77 -20.52
C GLY A 43 -3.44 2.85 -20.39
N GLN A 44 -2.67 1.89 -20.92
CA GLN A 44 -1.23 1.71 -20.68
C GLN A 44 -0.43 3.02 -20.63
N GLY A 45 0.26 3.27 -19.51
CA GLY A 45 1.24 4.36 -19.34
C GLY A 45 0.67 5.80 -19.34
N ARG A 46 -0.63 5.99 -19.58
CA ARG A 46 -1.29 7.30 -19.58
C ARG A 46 -1.94 7.57 -18.23
N ALA A 47 -1.58 8.71 -17.62
CA ALA A 47 -2.13 9.16 -16.36
C ALA A 47 -3.66 9.35 -16.43
N ARG A 48 -4.41 8.41 -15.83
CA ARG A 48 -5.87 8.53 -15.71
C ARG A 48 -6.16 9.59 -14.65
N TRP A 49 -6.94 10.60 -14.99
CA TRP A 49 -7.51 11.50 -13.97
C TRP A 49 -8.72 10.82 -13.32
N SER A 50 -9.06 11.22 -12.09
CA SER A 50 -10.45 11.04 -11.62
C SER A 50 -11.39 11.82 -12.56
N PRO A 51 -12.56 11.27 -12.94
CA PRO A 51 -13.49 11.93 -13.86
C PRO A 51 -14.26 13.12 -13.24
N ARG A 52 -13.93 13.57 -12.02
CA ARG A 52 -14.69 14.54 -11.23
C ARG A 52 -13.84 15.74 -10.79
N ASP A 53 -14.44 16.93 -10.75
CA ASP A 53 -13.79 18.15 -10.26
C ASP A 53 -13.78 18.19 -8.72
N TYR A 54 -12.75 17.56 -8.13
CA TYR A 54 -12.44 17.69 -6.71
C TYR A 54 -12.37 19.15 -6.24
N GLY A 55 -11.87 20.06 -7.08
CA GLY A 55 -11.73 21.46 -6.72
C GLY A 55 -13.08 22.11 -6.41
N SER A 56 -14.12 21.77 -7.17
CA SER A 56 -15.50 22.25 -6.91
C SER A 56 -16.18 21.49 -5.78
N LEU A 57 -15.99 20.17 -5.67
CA LEU A 57 -16.49 19.36 -4.55
C LEU A 57 -15.94 19.86 -3.20
N ALA A 58 -14.63 20.12 -3.12
CA ALA A 58 -14.01 20.67 -1.92
C ALA A 58 -14.43 22.13 -1.64
N ARG A 59 -14.64 22.96 -2.67
CA ARG A 59 -15.12 24.34 -2.50
C ARG A 59 -16.54 24.41 -1.94
N GLU A 60 -17.50 23.78 -2.61
CA GLU A 60 -18.92 23.88 -2.22
C GLU A 60 -19.25 22.92 -1.07
N GLY A 61 -18.77 21.68 -1.15
CA GLY A 61 -19.06 20.61 -0.19
C GLY A 61 -18.28 20.67 1.11
N PHE A 62 -17.12 21.34 1.19
CA PHE A 62 -16.34 21.44 2.43
C PHE A 62 -16.05 22.90 2.85
N LEU A 63 -15.49 23.73 1.97
CA LEU A 63 -15.09 25.10 2.34
C LEU A 63 -16.28 26.07 2.52
N ARG A 64 -17.44 25.79 1.92
CA ARG A 64 -18.66 26.62 2.00
C ARG A 64 -19.81 26.00 2.78
N ASN A 65 -19.72 24.71 3.14
CA ASN A 65 -20.77 23.99 3.87
C ASN A 65 -20.31 23.68 5.31
N ALA A 66 -20.80 24.46 6.28
CA ALA A 66 -20.42 24.30 7.68
C ALA A 66 -20.81 22.94 8.31
N ILE A 67 -21.88 22.30 7.81
CA ILE A 67 -22.35 21.00 8.30
C ILE A 67 -21.38 19.90 7.84
N ALA A 68 -21.10 19.86 6.53
CA ALA A 68 -20.17 18.90 5.95
C ALA A 68 -18.72 19.14 6.43
N TYR A 69 -18.30 20.41 6.57
CA TYR A 69 -17.05 20.77 7.25
C TYR A 69 -16.97 20.12 8.64
N ARG A 70 -17.97 20.33 9.52
CA ARG A 70 -17.91 19.77 10.88
C ARG A 70 -18.02 18.25 10.89
N ALA A 71 -18.76 17.63 9.97
CA ALA A 71 -18.83 16.18 9.84
C ALA A 71 -17.47 15.57 9.47
N VAL A 72 -16.82 16.09 8.42
CA VAL A 72 -15.48 15.66 7.99
C VAL A 72 -14.44 15.89 9.08
N ARG A 73 -14.47 17.07 9.72
CA ARG A 73 -13.61 17.38 10.89
C ARG A 73 -13.82 16.36 12.01
N MET A 74 -15.05 16.11 12.43
CA MET A 74 -15.37 15.21 13.54
C MET A 74 -14.91 13.77 13.29
N VAL A 75 -15.08 13.25 12.07
CA VAL A 75 -14.59 11.90 11.70
C VAL A 75 -13.06 11.85 11.70
N SER A 76 -12.41 12.87 11.15
CA SER A 76 -10.94 12.92 11.03
C SER A 76 -10.25 13.12 12.38
N GLU A 77 -10.78 14.01 13.23
CA GLU A 77 -10.35 14.23 14.62
C GLU A 77 -10.53 12.94 15.45
N ALA A 78 -11.68 12.26 15.32
CA ALA A 78 -11.92 11.02 16.04
C ALA A 78 -10.97 9.90 15.60
N ALA A 79 -10.73 9.72 14.30
CA ALA A 79 -9.78 8.73 13.78
C ALA A 79 -8.33 9.02 14.24
N ALA A 80 -7.91 10.29 14.18
CA ALA A 80 -6.60 10.73 14.65
C ALA A 80 -6.38 10.59 16.17
N SER A 81 -7.47 10.52 16.96
CA SER A 81 -7.39 10.31 18.41
C SER A 81 -7.15 8.86 18.85
N VAL A 82 -7.21 7.89 17.92
CA VAL A 82 -7.00 6.46 18.23
C VAL A 82 -5.50 6.14 18.24
N PRO A 83 -4.93 5.65 19.36
CA PRO A 83 -3.52 5.28 19.40
C PRO A 83 -3.25 4.02 18.57
N LEU A 84 -2.17 4.06 17.76
CA LEU A 84 -1.70 2.91 16.99
C LEU A 84 -0.71 2.08 17.82
N LEU A 85 -0.98 0.78 17.96
CA LEU A 85 -0.10 -0.18 18.63
C LEU A 85 0.67 -1.00 17.59
N LEU A 86 1.99 -1.16 17.79
CA LEU A 86 2.81 -1.99 16.91
C LEU A 86 2.89 -3.43 17.45
N MET A 87 2.32 -4.37 16.70
CA MET A 87 2.28 -5.79 17.06
C MET A 87 3.24 -6.62 16.20
N GLN A 88 4.10 -7.41 16.85
CA GLN A 88 4.90 -8.47 16.22
C GLN A 88 4.31 -9.83 16.60
N GLY A 89 3.33 -10.29 15.81
CA GLY A 89 2.50 -11.44 16.18
C GLY A 89 1.69 -11.14 17.44
N PRO A 90 1.71 -11.99 18.49
CA PRO A 90 0.98 -11.75 19.73
C PRO A 90 1.66 -10.74 20.67
N ARG A 91 2.84 -10.21 20.33
CA ARG A 91 3.63 -9.32 21.18
C ARG A 91 3.49 -7.86 20.75
N GLU A 92 3.15 -6.99 21.69
CA GLU A 92 3.27 -5.54 21.52
C GLU A 92 4.74 -5.08 21.62
N LEU A 93 5.11 -4.10 20.80
CA LEU A 93 6.41 -3.42 20.81
C LEU A 93 6.21 -1.98 21.29
N ASP A 94 6.87 -1.63 22.40
CA ASP A 94 6.85 -0.30 23.01
C ASP A 94 7.79 0.71 22.30
N ARG A 95 8.84 0.19 21.67
CA ARG A 95 9.90 0.98 21.01
C ARG A 95 10.32 0.34 19.69
N HIS A 96 10.18 1.09 18.61
CA HIS A 96 10.57 0.68 17.25
C HIS A 96 10.66 1.92 16.36
N PRO A 97 11.61 2.01 15.39
CA PRO A 97 11.73 3.18 14.52
C PRO A 97 10.47 3.56 13.73
N LEU A 98 9.57 2.60 13.47
CA LEU A 98 8.27 2.86 12.86
C LEU A 98 7.32 3.64 13.80
N LEU A 99 7.39 3.45 15.11
CA LEU A 99 6.61 4.23 16.08
C LEU A 99 7.13 5.66 16.16
N ASP A 100 8.46 5.84 16.14
CA ASP A 100 9.08 7.17 16.10
C ASP A 100 8.68 7.93 14.82
N LEU A 101 8.70 7.23 13.66
CA LEU A 101 8.24 7.77 12.38
C LEU A 101 6.75 8.09 12.37
N LEU A 102 5.88 7.22 12.89
CA LEU A 102 4.44 7.49 12.95
C LEU A 102 4.09 8.60 13.95
N ALA A 103 4.84 8.74 15.04
CA ALA A 103 4.67 9.84 16.00
C ALA A 103 5.11 11.20 15.42
N ARG A 104 6.18 11.23 14.61
CA ARG A 104 6.69 12.42 13.95
C ARG A 104 6.99 12.17 12.46
N PRO A 105 5.95 12.13 11.60
CA PRO A 105 6.07 11.72 10.21
C PRO A 105 6.94 12.64 9.34
N ASN A 106 7.04 13.93 9.66
CA ASN A 106 7.97 14.85 9.00
C ASN A 106 8.25 16.05 9.92
N PRO A 107 9.18 16.97 9.58
CA PRO A 107 9.53 18.09 10.44
C PRO A 107 8.38 19.07 10.75
N ARG A 108 7.27 19.04 10.01
CA ARG A 108 6.13 19.97 10.10
C ARG A 108 4.87 19.39 10.74
N ALA A 109 4.82 18.08 11.00
CA ALA A 109 3.60 17.37 11.41
C ALA A 109 3.88 16.30 12.49
N GLN A 110 2.87 16.03 13.32
CA GLN A 110 2.80 14.91 14.26
C GLN A 110 1.90 13.80 13.69
N GLY A 111 1.90 12.63 14.33
CA GLY A 111 1.07 11.49 13.91
C GLY A 111 -0.44 11.79 13.83
N ALA A 112 -0.94 12.64 14.72
CA ALA A 112 -2.34 13.08 14.69
C ALA A 112 -2.64 13.91 13.44
N ASP A 113 -1.78 14.86 13.07
CA ASP A 113 -1.93 15.70 11.87
C ASP A 113 -1.94 14.84 10.59
N LEU A 114 -1.09 13.81 10.54
CA LEU A 114 -1.03 12.83 9.45
C LEU A 114 -2.35 12.05 9.31
N LEU A 115 -2.85 11.47 10.40
CA LEU A 115 -4.10 10.70 10.37
C LEU A 115 -5.30 11.60 10.04
N GLU A 116 -5.35 12.81 10.60
CA GLU A 116 -6.40 13.78 10.32
C GLU A 116 -6.41 14.21 8.84
N ALA A 117 -5.24 14.46 8.25
CA ALA A 117 -5.11 14.82 6.84
C ALA A 117 -5.45 13.65 5.89
N LEU A 118 -5.07 12.41 6.22
CA LEU A 118 -5.44 11.22 5.45
C LEU A 118 -6.95 10.96 5.50
N CYS A 119 -7.56 11.01 6.68
CA CYS A 119 -9.00 10.85 6.83
C CYS A 119 -9.77 11.99 6.15
N GLY A 120 -9.30 13.24 6.26
CA GLY A 120 -9.88 14.39 5.57
C GLY A 120 -9.87 14.23 4.05
N HIS A 121 -8.75 13.80 3.47
CA HIS A 121 -8.66 13.51 2.03
C HIS A 121 -9.56 12.34 1.61
N LEU A 122 -9.63 11.24 2.37
CA LEU A 122 -10.57 10.15 2.09
C LEU A 122 -12.03 10.62 2.09
N MET A 123 -12.43 11.41 3.09
CA MET A 123 -13.81 11.90 3.23
C MET A 123 -14.22 12.90 2.14
N VAL A 124 -13.29 13.73 1.65
CA VAL A 124 -13.56 14.79 0.65
C VAL A 124 -13.31 14.32 -0.80
N ALA A 125 -12.35 13.41 -1.02
CA ALA A 125 -11.91 12.98 -2.36
C ALA A 125 -12.16 11.50 -2.67
N GLY A 126 -12.57 10.69 -1.68
CA GLY A 126 -12.61 9.21 -1.79
C GLY A 126 -11.23 8.56 -1.83
N ASN A 127 -10.16 9.37 -1.80
CA ASN A 127 -8.78 9.00 -2.11
C ASN A 127 -7.83 9.77 -1.20
N ALA A 128 -6.83 9.09 -0.63
CA ALA A 128 -5.71 9.73 0.06
C ALA A 128 -4.39 9.08 -0.35
N TYR A 129 -3.32 9.87 -0.31
CA TYR A 129 -2.00 9.49 -0.79
C TYR A 129 -0.95 9.82 0.26
N LEU A 130 -0.10 8.86 0.57
CA LEU A 130 1.02 9.02 1.49
C LEU A 130 2.32 8.67 0.76
N GLU A 131 3.20 9.65 0.62
CA GLU A 131 4.54 9.52 0.07
C GLU A 131 5.53 9.14 1.17
N ALA A 132 6.31 8.10 0.95
CA ALA A 132 7.36 7.61 1.83
C ALA A 132 8.74 7.98 1.28
N VAL A 133 9.37 8.99 1.88
CA VAL A 133 10.70 9.48 1.48
C VAL A 133 11.77 8.73 2.26
N ALA A 134 12.71 8.11 1.55
CA ALA A 134 13.81 7.35 2.14
C ALA A 134 15.17 8.07 2.06
N VAL A 135 16.05 7.69 2.99
CA VAL A 135 17.48 8.00 2.98
C VAL A 135 18.22 6.70 3.28
N ASP A 136 19.18 6.33 2.43
CA ASP A 136 19.92 5.06 2.49
C ASP A 136 19.01 3.82 2.52
N GLY A 137 17.92 3.84 1.75
CA GLY A 137 16.91 2.77 1.69
C GLY A 137 15.93 2.72 2.87
N ILE A 138 16.13 3.53 3.91
CA ILE A 138 15.29 3.59 5.10
C ILE A 138 14.31 4.75 4.99
N VAL A 139 13.01 4.51 5.04
CA VAL A 139 11.98 5.56 5.09
C VAL A 139 12.22 6.47 6.30
N ARG A 140 12.37 7.78 6.06
CA ARG A 140 12.64 8.80 7.08
C ARG A 140 11.52 9.80 7.25
N GLU A 141 10.74 10.06 6.20
CA GLU A 141 9.60 10.97 6.25
C GLU A 141 8.39 10.41 5.52
N LEU A 142 7.20 10.84 5.96
CA LEU A 142 5.89 10.52 5.42
C LEU A 142 5.15 11.83 5.12
N HIS A 143 4.73 12.03 3.87
CA HIS A 143 4.09 13.26 3.38
C HIS A 143 2.72 12.96 2.76
N VAL A 144 1.67 13.62 3.24
CA VAL A 144 0.32 13.47 2.68
C VAL A 144 0.21 14.30 1.40
N LEU A 145 0.07 13.62 0.26
CA LEU A 145 -0.10 14.28 -1.03
C LEU A 145 -1.56 14.68 -1.25
N ARG A 146 -1.76 15.85 -1.87
CA ARG A 146 -3.06 16.41 -2.23
C ARG A 146 -3.70 15.61 -3.39
N PRO A 147 -4.91 15.02 -3.23
CA PRO A 147 -5.53 14.17 -4.24
C PRO A 147 -5.73 14.83 -5.61
N ASP A 148 -5.99 16.14 -5.67
CA ASP A 148 -6.18 16.87 -6.94
C ASP A 148 -4.93 16.97 -7.82
N ARG A 149 -3.77 16.66 -7.26
CA ARG A 149 -2.47 16.72 -7.93
C ARG A 149 -1.94 15.35 -8.32
N VAL A 150 -2.47 14.27 -7.74
CA VAL A 150 -2.01 12.90 -7.95
C VAL A 150 -2.83 12.22 -9.04
N ARG A 151 -2.17 11.44 -9.90
CA ARG A 151 -2.81 10.69 -10.97
C ARG A 151 -2.23 9.28 -11.07
N VAL A 152 -3.10 8.27 -11.08
CA VAL A 152 -2.74 6.87 -11.33
C VAL A 152 -2.21 6.70 -12.76
N VAL A 153 -1.02 6.11 -12.89
CA VAL A 153 -0.46 5.61 -14.15
C VAL A 153 -0.58 4.08 -14.13
N PRO A 154 -1.56 3.48 -14.83
CA PRO A 154 -1.74 2.04 -14.83
C PRO A 154 -0.69 1.36 -15.72
N GLY A 155 -0.06 0.31 -15.17
CA GLY A 155 0.90 -0.53 -15.88
C GLY A 155 0.24 -1.59 -16.76
N PRO A 156 1.02 -2.50 -17.36
CA PRO A 156 0.52 -3.52 -18.29
C PRO A 156 -0.43 -4.55 -17.65
N GLU A 157 -0.34 -4.76 -16.32
CA GLU A 157 -1.26 -5.61 -15.55
C GLU A 157 -2.38 -4.82 -14.85
N GLY A 158 -2.61 -3.56 -15.27
CA GLY A 158 -3.74 -2.74 -14.85
C GLY A 158 -3.55 -2.03 -13.50
N TRP A 159 -2.76 -2.59 -12.60
CA TRP A 159 -2.39 -1.97 -11.33
C TRP A 159 -1.59 -0.66 -11.50
N PRO A 160 -1.60 0.25 -10.52
CA PRO A 160 -0.74 1.44 -10.52
C PRO A 160 0.74 1.07 -10.58
N GLU A 161 1.41 1.41 -11.69
CA GLU A 161 2.86 1.27 -11.88
C GLU A 161 3.61 2.51 -11.41
N ALA A 162 2.97 3.67 -11.54
CA ALA A 162 3.47 4.94 -11.06
C ALA A 162 2.33 5.90 -10.69
N PHE A 163 2.68 6.98 -10.01
CA PHE A 163 1.82 8.12 -9.75
C PHE A 163 2.44 9.40 -10.32
N ASP A 164 1.67 10.14 -11.10
CA ASP A 164 2.07 11.46 -11.61
C ASP A 164 1.56 12.54 -10.66
N TYR A 165 2.46 13.20 -9.91
CA TYR A 165 2.17 14.37 -9.09
C TYR A 165 2.39 15.65 -9.90
N THR A 166 1.37 16.48 -10.05
CA THR A 166 1.42 17.70 -10.88
C THR A 166 1.23 18.97 -10.06
N LEU A 167 2.16 19.92 -10.20
CA LEU A 167 2.16 21.22 -9.55
C LEU A 167 2.56 22.30 -10.57
N ASP A 168 1.71 23.32 -10.73
CA ASP A 168 1.97 24.52 -11.54
C ASP A 168 2.46 24.23 -12.98
N GLY A 169 1.96 23.14 -13.57
CA GLY A 169 2.30 22.68 -14.92
C GLY A 169 3.48 21.71 -15.00
N HIS A 170 4.22 21.50 -13.91
CA HIS A 170 5.29 20.51 -13.80
C HIS A 170 4.74 19.20 -13.24
N THR A 171 5.09 18.07 -13.87
CA THR A 171 4.70 16.73 -13.40
C THR A 171 5.94 15.93 -13.00
N LEU A 172 5.95 15.45 -11.76
CA LEU A 172 6.88 14.44 -11.25
C LEU A 172 6.22 13.07 -11.36
N ARG A 173 6.91 12.09 -11.97
CA ARG A 173 6.49 10.68 -11.99
C ARG A 173 7.19 9.91 -10.88
N ILE A 174 6.41 9.24 -10.03
CA ILE A 174 6.87 8.48 -8.87
C ILE A 174 6.56 7.00 -9.15
N HIS A 175 7.59 6.17 -9.36
CA HIS A 175 7.44 4.76 -9.72
C HIS A 175 7.23 3.87 -8.49
N GLN A 176 6.40 2.82 -8.61
CA GLN A 176 6.00 1.95 -7.51
C GLN A 176 6.92 0.73 -7.29
N ASP A 177 8.10 0.70 -7.92
CA ASP A 177 9.07 -0.41 -7.80
C ASP A 177 9.78 -0.47 -6.43
N GLY A 178 9.79 0.63 -5.68
CA GLY A 178 10.40 0.72 -4.36
C GLY A 178 11.94 0.74 -4.38
N ALA A 179 12.58 1.09 -5.50
CA ALA A 179 14.03 1.02 -5.66
C ALA A 179 14.81 1.89 -4.65
N GLU A 180 14.31 3.08 -4.33
CA GLU A 180 14.94 4.03 -3.38
C GLU A 180 14.63 3.72 -1.91
N THR A 181 13.62 2.88 -1.68
CA THR A 181 12.90 2.64 -0.42
C THR A 181 12.99 1.17 0.03
N ALA A 182 14.07 0.48 -0.38
CA ALA A 182 14.37 -0.92 -0.06
C ALA A 182 13.24 -1.93 -0.38
N GLY A 183 12.47 -1.68 -1.45
CA GLY A 183 11.36 -2.52 -1.90
C GLY A 183 9.99 -2.16 -1.31
N VAL A 184 9.88 -1.09 -0.53
CA VAL A 184 8.58 -0.53 -0.11
C VAL A 184 8.10 0.45 -1.19
N PRO A 185 6.93 0.28 -1.84
CA PRO A 185 6.46 1.23 -2.84
C PRO A 185 6.32 2.65 -2.25
N PRO A 186 6.87 3.71 -2.88
CA PRO A 186 6.94 5.04 -2.30
C PRO A 186 5.57 5.72 -2.11
N ILE A 187 4.54 5.38 -2.88
CA ILE A 187 3.17 5.88 -2.65
C ILE A 187 2.28 4.78 -2.08
N LEU A 188 1.74 5.03 -0.88
CA LEU A 188 0.54 4.33 -0.38
C LEU A 188 -0.70 5.13 -0.82
N HIS A 189 -1.49 4.53 -1.70
CA HIS A 189 -2.81 5.04 -2.11
C HIS A 189 -3.90 4.33 -1.31
N LEU A 190 -4.64 5.09 -0.51
CA LEU A 190 -5.83 4.64 0.22
C LEU A 190 -7.08 5.08 -0.53
N THR A 191 -8.04 4.17 -0.69
CA THR A 191 -9.32 4.40 -1.37
C THR A 191 -10.51 4.00 -0.50
N PHE A 192 -11.61 4.73 -0.61
CA PHE A 192 -12.92 4.16 -0.29
C PHE A 192 -13.45 3.31 -1.45
N PHE A 193 -14.41 2.43 -1.17
CA PHE A 193 -15.00 1.58 -2.22
C PHE A 193 -15.73 2.42 -3.28
N ASN A 194 -15.48 2.11 -4.56
CA ASN A 194 -16.20 2.66 -5.70
C ASN A 194 -16.67 1.49 -6.59
N PRO A 195 -17.97 1.30 -6.83
CA PRO A 195 -18.47 0.21 -7.68
C PRO A 195 -18.28 0.44 -9.19
N LEU A 196 -17.73 1.59 -9.60
CA LEU A 196 -17.67 2.03 -11.01
C LEU A 196 -16.27 2.53 -11.46
N ASP A 197 -15.24 2.41 -10.63
CA ASP A 197 -13.86 2.82 -10.97
C ASP A 197 -12.85 1.86 -10.32
N ASP A 198 -11.95 1.27 -11.11
CA ASP A 198 -10.93 0.33 -10.63
C ASP A 198 -9.76 1.01 -9.89
N HIS A 199 -9.64 2.35 -9.97
CA HIS A 199 -8.49 3.12 -9.51
C HIS A 199 -8.85 4.13 -8.43
N TYR A 200 -9.97 4.83 -8.56
CA TYR A 200 -10.34 5.95 -7.69
C TYR A 200 -11.51 5.63 -6.77
N GLY A 201 -11.30 5.79 -5.46
CA GLY A 201 -12.36 5.66 -4.48
C GLY A 201 -13.44 6.74 -4.59
N PHE A 202 -14.63 6.44 -4.09
CA PHE A 202 -15.79 7.34 -4.11
C PHE A 202 -15.89 8.12 -2.79
N ALA A 203 -16.04 9.44 -2.85
CA ALA A 203 -16.09 10.27 -1.64
C ALA A 203 -17.48 10.18 -0.98
N PRO A 204 -17.59 10.05 0.37
CA PRO A 204 -18.85 10.27 1.08
C PRO A 204 -19.50 11.62 0.76
N LEU A 205 -18.68 12.64 0.45
CA LEU A 205 -19.12 13.96 0.02
C LEU A 205 -19.75 14.01 -1.39
N GLU A 206 -19.50 13.01 -2.24
CA GLU A 206 -20.10 12.91 -3.59
C GLU A 206 -21.54 12.35 -3.58
N ALA A 207 -22.04 11.90 -2.42
CA ALA A 207 -23.40 11.35 -2.25
C ALA A 207 -24.34 12.23 -1.40
N ALA A 208 -23.93 13.46 -1.07
CA ALA A 208 -24.62 14.38 -0.17
C ALA A 208 -25.44 15.47 -0.89
#